data_AF-A0A914P253-F1
#
_entry.id   AF-A0A914P253-F1
#
_cell.length_a   1.000
_cell.length_b   1.000
_cell.length_c   1.000
_cell.angle_alpha   90.00
_cell.angle_beta   90.00
_cell.angle_gamma   90.00
#
_symmetry.space_group_name_H-M   'P 1'
#
loop_
_entity.id
_entity.type
_entity.pdbx_description
1 polymer ?
#
loop_
_entity_poly.entity_id
_entity_poly.type
_entity_poly.pdbx_seq_one_letter_code
_entity_poly.pdbx_strand_id
1 'polypeptide(L)'
;MKIVSINNQPQEIIGDKNDKSTRAFADEVRKTVEAADIIIEVLDARYPLGREKRAIEKSVISQGKRLVFLLNKIDLVPKANITAWHKI
;
A
#
# COMPACT_ATOMS: atom_id res chain seq x y z
N MET A 1 -2.91 14.26 36.48
CA MET A 1 -3.09 14.99 35.21
C MET A 1 -2.71 14.05 34.07
N LYS A 2 -3.68 13.56 33.29
CA LYS A 2 -3.44 12.96 31.96
C LYS A 2 -2.88 14.07 31.07
N ILE A 3 -1.93 13.78 30.17
CA ILE A 3 -2.14 13.60 28.73
C ILE A 3 -0.85 13.01 28.16
N VAL A 4 -0.93 11.83 27.55
CA VAL A 4 -0.09 11.51 26.39
C VAL A 4 -1.03 10.92 25.35
N SER A 5 -1.37 11.74 24.36
CA SER A 5 -1.96 11.28 23.11
C SER A 5 -0.80 11.15 22.13
N ILE A 6 -0.31 9.92 21.95
CA ILE A 6 0.48 9.56 20.78
C ILE A 6 -0.37 8.63 19.94
N ASN A 7 -1.24 9.22 19.13
CA ASN A 7 -1.85 8.49 18.02
C ASN A 7 -0.79 8.30 16.94
N ASN A 8 0.06 7.30 17.13
CA ASN A 8 0.79 6.66 16.04
C ASN A 8 0.23 5.25 15.91
N GLN A 9 -0.92 5.13 15.25
CA GLN A 9 -1.51 3.84 14.91
C GLN A 9 -1.00 3.44 13.52
N PRO A 10 0.05 2.60 13.39
CA PRO A 10 0.21 1.83 12.16
C PRO A 10 -1.03 0.94 12.04
N GLN A 11 -1.77 1.11 10.94
CA GLN A 11 -3.01 0.38 10.70
C GLN A 11 -2.77 -1.14 10.83
N GLU A 12 -3.68 -1.80 11.57
CA GLU A 12 -3.64 -3.23 11.87
C GLU A 12 -3.45 -4.06 10.59
N ILE A 13 -2.33 -4.79 10.51
CA ILE A 13 -2.28 -5.99 9.67
C ILE A 13 -3.23 -6.98 10.34
N ILE A 14 -4.31 -7.32 9.64
CA ILE A 14 -5.32 -8.30 10.06
C ILE A 14 -4.61 -9.65 10.21
N GLY A 15 -4.15 -9.93 11.42
CA GLY A 15 -3.52 -11.17 11.82
C GLY A 15 -3.60 -11.27 13.33
N ASP A 16 -3.81 -12.49 13.84
CA ASP A 16 -3.93 -12.76 15.26
C ASP A 16 -2.78 -12.10 16.03
N LYS A 17 -3.08 -11.31 17.07
CA LYS A 17 -2.09 -10.57 17.88
C LYS A 17 -1.06 -11.50 18.53
N ASN A 18 -1.27 -12.82 18.50
CA ASN A 18 -0.32 -13.82 18.98
C ASN A 18 0.55 -14.48 17.90
N ASP A 19 0.33 -14.21 16.61
CA ASP A 19 1.10 -14.86 15.56
C ASP A 19 2.48 -14.19 15.40
N LYS A 20 3.51 -14.83 15.96
CA LYS A 20 4.91 -14.37 15.85
C LYS A 20 5.35 -14.24 14.38
N SER A 21 4.78 -15.04 13.48
CA SER A 21 5.12 -14.99 12.05
C SER A 21 4.62 -13.71 11.37
N THR A 22 3.39 -13.27 11.69
CA THR A 22 2.81 -12.02 11.16
C THR A 22 3.63 -10.79 11.56
N ARG A 23 4.11 -10.73 12.80
CA ARG A 23 4.98 -9.63 13.25
C ARG A 23 6.34 -9.61 12.56
N ALA A 24 7.00 -10.77 12.46
CA ALA A 24 8.27 -10.88 11.77
C ALA A 24 8.14 -10.46 10.29
N PHE A 25 7.04 -10.84 9.64
CA PHE A 25 6.74 -10.42 8.27
C PHE A 25 6.52 -8.90 8.17
N ALA A 26 5.74 -8.31 9.08
CA ALA A 26 5.51 -6.87 9.13
C ALA A 26 6.81 -6.07 9.32
N ASP A 27 7.70 -6.55 10.19
CA ASP A 27 9.01 -5.94 10.41
C ASP A 27 9.89 -5.98 9.16
N GLU A 28 9.88 -7.09 8.43
CA GLU A 28 10.64 -7.23 7.19
C GLU A 28 10.11 -6.32 6.07
N VAL A 29 8.79 -6.22 5.97
CA VAL A 29 8.14 -5.27 5.04
C VAL A 29 8.53 -3.84 5.39
N ARG A 30 8.54 -3.46 6.68
CA ARG A 30 8.95 -2.11 7.11
C ARG A 30 10.40 -1.81 6.72
N LYS A 31 11.33 -2.73 6.98
CA LYS A 31 12.74 -2.57 6.59
C LYS A 31 12.91 -2.43 5.08
N THR A 32 12.18 -3.24 4.32
CA THR A 32 12.19 -3.20 2.86
C THR A 32 11.70 -1.85 2.33
N VAL A 33 10.60 -1.34 2.87
CA VAL A 33 10.08 -0.02 2.51
C VAL A 33 11.07 1.09 2.85
N GLU A 34 11.73 1.02 4.01
CA GLU A 34 12.73 2.00 4.43
C GLU A 34 13.96 2.01 3.52
N ALA A 35 14.45 0.84 3.11
CA ALA A 35 15.60 0.71 2.23
C ALA A 35 15.32 1.06 0.75
N ALA A 36 14.05 1.04 0.32
CA ALA A 36 13.68 1.29 -1.07
C ALA A 36 13.54 2.79 -1.42
N ASP A 37 14.02 3.18 -2.60
CA ASP A 37 13.79 4.53 -3.17
C ASP A 37 12.43 4.65 -3.87
N ILE A 38 11.97 3.54 -4.45
CA ILE A 38 10.74 3.45 -5.25
C ILE A 38 9.91 2.26 -4.75
N ILE A 39 8.63 2.51 -4.47
CA ILE A 39 7.65 1.49 -4.14
C ILE A 39 6.72 1.29 -5.34
N ILE A 40 6.49 0.03 -5.71
CA ILE A 40 5.56 -0.35 -6.77
C ILE A 40 4.35 -1.03 -6.15
N GLU A 41 3.16 -0.44 -6.28
CA GLU A 41 1.91 -1.10 -5.92
C GLU A 41 1.30 -1.76 -7.15
N VAL A 42 1.18 -3.08 -7.10
CA VAL A 42 0.58 -3.88 -8.16
C VAL A 42 -0.94 -3.93 -7.96
N LEU A 43 -1.68 -3.34 -8.90
CA LEU A 43 -3.13 -3.28 -8.93
C LEU A 43 -3.68 -4.33 -9.90
N ASP A 44 -4.84 -4.94 -9.59
CA ASP A 44 -5.55 -5.81 -10.54
C ASP A 44 -6.46 -4.92 -11.41
N ALA A 45 -6.31 -4.99 -12.73
CA ALA A 45 -6.98 -4.11 -13.68
C ALA A 45 -8.51 -4.15 -13.59
N ARG A 46 -9.08 -5.25 -13.10
CA ARG A 46 -10.53 -5.39 -12.92
C ARG A 46 -11.08 -4.50 -11.80
N TYR A 47 -10.23 -4.08 -10.86
CA TYR A 47 -10.59 -3.27 -9.69
C TYR A 47 -9.59 -2.10 -9.51
N PRO A 48 -9.52 -1.17 -10.47
CA PRO A 48 -8.48 -0.12 -10.50
C PRO A 48 -8.60 0.88 -9.33
N LEU A 49 -9.80 1.08 -8.79
CA LEU A 49 -10.08 2.01 -7.69
C LEU A 49 -10.37 1.28 -6.36
N GLY A 50 -10.35 -0.05 -6.35
CA GLY A 50 -10.99 -0.87 -5.32
C GLY A 50 -10.23 -1.03 -4.02
N ARG A 51 -9.05 -0.42 -3.86
CA ARG A 51 -8.25 -0.57 -2.64
C ARG A 51 -7.96 0.80 -2.06
N GLU A 52 -8.83 1.26 -1.16
CA GLU A 52 -8.57 2.47 -0.37
C GLU A 52 -7.47 2.20 0.67
N LYS A 53 -6.21 2.06 0.25
CA LYS A 53 -5.04 1.92 1.13
C LYS A 53 -4.35 3.27 1.39
N ARG A 54 -5.17 4.30 1.58
CA ARG A 54 -4.71 5.68 1.70
C ARG A 54 -3.68 5.88 2.82
N ALA A 55 -3.68 5.07 3.87
CA ALA A 55 -2.72 5.25 4.97
C ALA A 55 -1.30 4.83 4.60
N ILE A 56 -1.11 3.67 3.95
CA ILE A 56 0.21 3.19 3.54
C ILE A 56 0.76 4.09 2.43
N GLU A 57 -0.06 4.41 1.43
CA GLU A 57 0.30 5.33 0.35
C GLU A 57 0.74 6.69 0.89
N LYS A 58 -0.04 7.29 1.80
CA LYS A 58 0.31 8.56 2.45
C LYS A 58 1.60 8.46 3.25
N SER A 59 1.84 7.35 3.95
CA SER A 59 3.08 7.13 4.70
C SER A 59 4.30 7.04 3.78
N VAL A 60 4.20 6.34 2.65
CA VAL A 60 5.30 6.24 1.68
C VAL A 60 5.60 7.59 1.07
N ILE A 61 4.55 8.34 0.67
CA ILE A 61 4.68 9.68 0.11
C ILE A 61 5.25 10.66 1.14
N SER A 62 4.80 10.60 2.41
CA SER A 62 5.31 11.50 3.47
C SER A 62 6.76 11.21 3.84
N GLN A 63 7.27 10.01 3.55
CA GLN A 63 8.69 9.66 3.66
C GLN A 63 9.51 10.13 2.44
N GLY A 64 8.91 10.84 1.48
CA GLY A 64 9.60 11.35 0.28
C GLY A 64 9.91 10.29 -0.77
N LYS A 65 9.37 9.08 -0.62
CA LYS A 65 9.61 7.97 -1.55
C LYS A 65 8.68 8.08 -2.76
N ARG A 66 9.14 7.59 -3.91
CA ARG A 66 8.29 7.56 -5.12
C ARG A 66 7.37 6.34 -5.10
N LEU A 67 6.08 6.56 -5.31
CA LEU A 67 5.07 5.51 -5.43
C LEU A 67 4.65 5.38 -6.90
N VAL A 68 4.73 4.16 -7.44
CA VAL A 68 4.34 3.83 -8.82
C VAL A 68 3.24 2.77 -8.77
N PHE A 69 2.16 2.99 -9.50
CA PHE A 69 1.11 1.98 -9.67
C PHE A 69 1.37 1.15 -10.92
N LEU A 70 1.39 -0.18 -10.75
CA LEU A 70 1.50 -1.14 -11.84
C LEU A 70 0.17 -1.85 -12.03
N LEU A 71 -0.53 -1.56 -13.13
CA LEU A 71 -1.77 -2.24 -13.46
C LEU A 71 -1.48 -3.61 -14.08
N ASN A 72 -1.82 -4.67 -13.35
CA ASN A 72 -1.66 -6.07 -13.73
C ASN A 72 -2.99 -6.66 -14.22
N LYS A 73 -2.92 -7.72 -15.04
CA LYS A 73 -4.08 -8.43 -15.62
C LYS A 73 -4.95 -7.58 -16.54
N ILE A 74 -4.33 -6.72 -17.33
CA ILE A 74 -5.02 -5.83 -18.29
C ILE A 74 -5.81 -6.60 -19.35
N ASP A 75 -5.46 -7.85 -19.59
CA ASP A 75 -6.13 -8.78 -20.50
C ASP A 75 -7.58 -9.07 -20.09
N LEU A 76 -7.88 -8.97 -18.79
CA LEU A 76 -9.22 -9.24 -18.25
C LEU A 76 -10.18 -8.05 -18.38
N VAL A 77 -9.76 -6.96 -19.01
CA VAL A 77 -10.54 -5.73 -19.12
C VAL A 77 -10.60 -5.27 -20.58
N PRO A 78 -11.74 -4.78 -21.08
CA PRO A 78 -11.83 -4.25 -22.44
C PRO A 78 -10.81 -3.13 -22.70
N LYS A 79 -10.23 -3.12 -23.90
CA LYS A 79 -9.20 -2.14 -24.34
C LYS A 79 -9.67 -0.69 -24.21
N ALA A 80 -10.96 -0.43 -24.35
CA ALA A 80 -11.56 0.90 -24.18
C ALA A 80 -11.32 1.45 -22.77
N ASN A 81 -11.49 0.62 -21.73
CA ASN A 81 -11.26 1.02 -20.34
C ASN A 81 -9.79 1.33 -20.07
N ILE A 82 -8.88 0.49 -20.55
CA ILE A 82 -7.42 0.70 -20.42
C ILE A 82 -7.01 2.04 -21.05
N THR A 83 -7.57 2.35 -22.22
CA THR A 83 -7.30 3.61 -22.93
C THR A 83 -7.86 4.81 -22.18
N ALA A 84 -9.01 4.68 -21.51
CA ALA A 84 -9.57 5.75 -20.70
C ALA A 84 -8.71 6.06 -19.46
N TRP A 85 -8.13 5.04 -18.82
CA TRP A 85 -7.28 5.21 -17.64
C TRP A 85 -5.89 5.76 -17.97
N HIS A 86 -5.37 5.50 -19.16
CA HIS A 86 -4.09 6.04 -19.63
C HIS A 86 -4.07 7.58 -19.83
N LYS A 87 -5.23 8.24 -19.79
CA LYS A 87 -5.39 9.69 -20.00
C LYS A 87 -5.45 10.52 -18.70
N ILE A 88 -5.18 9.89 -17.56
CA ILE A 88 -5.13 10.53 -16.23
C ILE A 88 -3.66 10.76 -15.87
#